data_AF-A0A8T3YCU2-F1
#
_entry.id   AF-A0A8T3YCU2-F1
#
_cell.length_a   1.000
_cell.length_b   1.000
_cell.length_c   1.000
_cell.angle_alpha   90.00
_cell.angle_beta   90.00
_cell.angle_gamma   90.00
#
_symmetry.space_group_name_H-M   'P 1'
#
loop_
_entity.id
_entity.type
_entity.pdbx_description
1 polymer ?
#
loop_
_entity_poly.entity_id
_entity_poly.type
_entity_poly.pdbx_seq_one_letter_code
_entity_poly.pdbx_strand_id
1 'polypeptide(L)' 'MTSAKLVAVWVLGALFLLGGMWIMNNLEQTLGVSEFSYMFAILIALVAFLLTGLCWISVAAAHH' A
#
# COMPACT_ATOMS: atom_id res chain seq x y z
N MET A 1 18.15 14.60 -3.10
CA MET A 1 17.91 13.55 -2.07
C MET A 1 19.13 12.62 -2.06
N THR A 2 19.62 12.14 -0.91
CA THR A 2 20.75 11.19 -0.91
C THR A 2 20.28 9.81 -1.40
N SER A 3 21.14 9.04 -2.06
CA SER A 3 20.78 7.72 -2.62
C SER A 3 20.18 6.77 -1.58
N ALA A 4 20.68 6.80 -0.34
CA ALA A 4 20.13 6.02 0.77
C ALA A 4 18.66 6.38 1.10
N LYS A 5 18.29 7.66 1.01
CA LYS A 5 16.90 8.10 1.24
C LYS A 5 15.98 7.64 0.12
N LEU A 6 16.45 7.69 -1.13
CA LEU A 6 15.68 7.20 -2.29
C LEU A 6 15.39 5.70 -2.17
N VAL A 7 16.40 4.91 -1.83
CA VAL A 7 16.24 3.47 -1.58
C VAL A 7 15.26 3.23 -0.44
N ALA A 8 15.37 3.97 0.68
CA ALA A 8 14.45 3.82 1.81
C ALA A 8 12.99 4.09 1.42
N VAL A 9 12.72 5.15 0.65
CA VAL A 9 11.36 5.48 0.18
C VAL A 9 10.84 4.44 -0.82
N TRP A 10 11.70 3.93 -1.71
CA TRP A 10 11.32 2.87 -2.63
C TRP A 10 10.92 1.57 -1.88
N VAL A 11 11.74 1.16 -0.91
CA VAL A 11 11.48 -0.01 -0.06
C VAL A 11 10.21 0.19 0.76
N LEU A 12 9.98 1.38 1.31
CA LEU A 12 8.76 1.71 2.04
C LEU A 12 7.52 1.56 1.15
N GLY A 13 7.58 2.01 -0.11
CA GLY A 13 6.52 1.78 -1.09
C GLY A 13 6.25 0.29 -1.33
N ALA A 14 7.30 -0.52 -1.47
CA ALA A 14 7.14 -1.96 -1.65
C ALA A 14 6.49 -2.65 -0.43
N LEU A 15 6.76 -2.18 0.79
CA LEU A 15 6.11 -2.67 2.01
C LEU A 15 4.62 -2.33 2.04
N PHE A 16 4.23 -1.11 1.65
CA PHE A 16 2.82 -0.77 1.51
C PHE A 16 2.12 -1.61 0.45
N LEU A 17 2.79 -1.87 -0.68
CA LEU A 17 2.25 -2.71 -1.74
C LEU A 17 2.00 -4.14 -1.24
N LEU A 18 2.99 -4.72 -0.55
CA LEU A 18 2.87 -6.05 0.03
C LEU A 18 1.72 -6.13 1.03
N GLY A 19 1.59 -5.13 1.92
CA GLY A 19 0.50 -5.06 2.90
C GLY A 19 -0.87 -4.97 2.22
N GLY A 20 -1.02 -4.11 1.21
CA GLY A 20 -2.26 -3.98 0.44
C GLY A 20 -2.64 -5.27 -0.28
N MET A 21 -1.68 -5.92 -0.96
CA MET A 21 -1.91 -7.22 -1.62
C MET A 21 -2.27 -8.32 -0.63
N TRP A 22 -1.61 -8.36 0.54
CA TRP A 22 -1.92 -9.35 1.57
C TRP A 22 -3.34 -9.20 2.09
N ILE A 23 -3.79 -7.97 2.37
CA ILE A 23 -5.17 -7.71 2.78
C ILE A 23 -6.14 -8.19 1.69
N MET A 24 -5.93 -7.77 0.44
CA MET A 24 -6.83 -8.16 -0.66
C MET A 24 -6.87 -9.67 -0.91
N ASN A 25 -5.74 -10.36 -0.76
CA ASN A 25 -5.68 -11.81 -0.95
C ASN A 25 -6.38 -12.61 0.15
N ASN A 26 -6.57 -12.02 1.33
CA ASN A 26 -7.30 -12.63 2.44
C ASN A 26 -8.75 -12.11 2.54
N LEU A 27 -9.18 -11.29 1.58
CA LEU A 27 -10.46 -10.61 1.63
C LEU A 27 -11.56 -11.53 1.09
N GLU A 28 -12.19 -12.29 1.98
CA GLU A 28 -13.29 -13.20 1.65
C GLU A 28 -14.56 -12.78 2.37
N GLN A 29 -15.63 -12.54 1.61
CA GLN A 29 -16.94 -12.22 2.18
C GLN A 29 -17.58 -13.52 2.68
N THR A 30 -17.36 -13.83 3.96
CA THR A 30 -17.83 -15.07 4.62
C THR A 30 -18.99 -14.77 5.57
N LEU A 31 -19.89 -15.75 5.76
CA LEU A 31 -20.96 -15.68 6.77
C LEU A 31 -20.35 -15.39 8.16
N GLY A 32 -20.74 -14.26 8.77
CA GLY A 32 -20.25 -13.81 10.08
C GLY A 32 -19.28 -12.64 10.04
N VAL A 33 -18.76 -12.25 8.86
CA VAL A 33 -18.01 -11.00 8.70
C VAL A 33 -18.98 -9.85 8.50
N SER A 34 -18.89 -8.81 9.34
CA SER A 34 -19.75 -7.63 9.18
C SER A 34 -19.40 -6.87 7.90
N GLU A 35 -20.41 -6.32 7.23
CA GLU A 35 -20.22 -5.48 6.04
C GLU A 35 -19.27 -4.31 6.31
N PHE A 36 -19.34 -3.74 7.51
CA PHE A 36 -18.47 -2.66 7.94
C PHE A 36 -17.00 -3.09 8.00
N SER A 37 -16.70 -4.25 8.60
CA SER A 37 -15.33 -4.78 8.67
C SER A 37 -14.75 -5.06 7.29
N TYR A 38 -15.56 -5.63 6.41
CA TYR A 38 -15.18 -5.92 5.03
C TYR A 38 -14.87 -4.61 4.25
N MET A 39 -15.78 -3.64 4.32
CA MET A 39 -15.60 -2.34 3.66
C MET A 39 -14.38 -1.58 4.21
N PHE A 40 -14.13 -1.67 5.52
CA PHE A 40 -12.99 -1.02 6.16
C PHE A 40 -11.65 -1.66 5.73
N ALA A 41 -11.59 -2.99 5.60
CA ALA A 41 -10.40 -3.69 5.09
C ALA A 41 -10.07 -3.28 3.64
N ILE A 42 -11.09 -3.16 2.78
CA ILE A 42 -10.92 -2.65 1.41
C ILE A 42 -10.35 -1.23 1.41
N LEU A 43 -10.88 -0.36 2.26
CA LEU A 43 -10.42 1.03 2.35
C LEU A 43 -8.95 1.11 2.78
N ILE A 44 -8.52 0.29 3.75
CA ILE A 44 -7.12 0.23 4.17
C ILE A 44 -6.23 -0.24 3.02
N ALA A 45 -6.62 -1.29 2.31
CA ALA A 45 -5.85 -1.80 1.19
C ALA A 45 -5.73 -0.76 0.05
N LEU A 46 -6.82 -0.03 -0.24
CA LEU A 46 -6.78 1.09 -1.19
C LEU A 46 -5.77 2.17 -0.77
N VAL A 47 -5.79 2.60 0.50
CA VAL A 47 -4.83 3.58 1.02
C VAL A 47 -3.40 3.08 0.89
N ALA A 48 -3.14 1.81 1.18
CA ALA A 48 -1.81 1.22 1.02
C ALA A 48 -1.32 1.26 -0.46
N PHE A 49 -2.21 1.00 -1.43
CA PHE A 49 -1.87 1.13 -2.85
C PHE A 49 -1.58 2.59 -3.25
N LEU A 50 -2.36 3.55 -2.74
CA LEU A 50 -2.11 4.98 -3.01
C LEU A 50 -0.77 5.43 -2.42
N LEU A 51 -0.44 5.02 -1.20
CA LEU A 51 0.84 5.32 -0.56
C LEU A 51 2.02 4.71 -1.31
N THR A 52 1.86 3.49 -1.85
CA THR A 52 2.85 2.86 -2.74
C THR A 52 3.13 3.76 -3.95
N GLY A 53 2.07 4.18 -4.65
CA GLY A 53 2.18 5.06 -5.82
C GLY A 53 2.88 6.38 -5.47
N LEU A 54 2.48 7.02 -4.37
CA LEU A 54 3.11 8.26 -3.90
C LEU A 54 4.60 8.09 -3.59
N CYS A 55 4.98 7.00 -2.92
CA CYS A 55 6.39 6.69 -2.64
C CYS A 55 7.20 6.57 -3.94
N TRP A 56 6.71 5.82 -4.92
CA TRP A 56 7.46 5.59 -6.16
C TRP A 56 7.45 6.78 -7.11
N ILE A 57 6.36 7.56 -7.16
CA ILE A 57 6.34 8.85 -7.87
C ILE A 57 7.38 9.80 -7.25
N SER A 58 7.49 9.85 -5.93
CA SER A 58 8.49 10.70 -5.27
C SER A 58 9.94 10.29 -5.60
N VAL A 59 10.20 8.98 -5.74
CA VAL A 59 11.51 8.46 -6.17
C VAL A 59 11.79 8.84 -7.62
N ALA A 60 10.82 8.66 -8.53
CA ALA A 60 10.95 9.02 -9.93
C ALA A 60 11.15 10.54 -10.13
N ALA A 61 10.39 11.36 -9.41
CA ALA A 61 10.48 12.82 -9.47
C ALA A 61 11.83 13.35 -8.96
N ALA A 62 12.47 12.67 -8.01
CA ALA A 62 13.78 13.06 -7.48
C ALA A 62 14.95 12.80 -8.46
N HIS A 63 14.69 12.10 -9.57
CA HIS A 63 15.65 11.85 -10.65
C HIS A 63 15.56 12.87 -11.81
N HIS A 64 14.58 13.79 -11.78
CA HIS A 64 14.44 14.92 -12.70
C HIS A 64 14.97 16.21 -12.08
#